data_AF-A0A084Y2V8-F1
#
_entry.id   AF-A0A084Y2V8-F1
#
_cell.length_a   1.000
_cell.length_b   1.000
_cell.length_c   1.000
_cell.angle_alpha   90.00
_cell.angle_beta   90.00
_cell.angle_gamma   90.00
#
_symmetry.space_group_name_H-M   'P 1'
#
loop_
_entity.id
_entity.type
_entity.pdbx_description
1 polymer ?
#
loop_
_entity_poly.entity_id
_entity_poly.type
_entity_poly.pdbx_seq_one_letter_code
_entity_poly.pdbx_strand_id
1 'polypeptide(L)' 'MLDQAGYYFRNVWSDLGPAAQAVVLAAAQGQALPPAGVSLPALRRRQITGDNGELLVPVFGRWLRERQIDA' A
#
# COMPACT_ATOMS: atom_id res chain seq x y z
N MET A 1 18.13 2.47 12.15
CA MET A 1 17.13 3.53 11.90
C MET A 1 15.93 3.05 11.07
N LEU A 2 15.58 1.75 11.11
CA LEU A 2 14.39 1.21 10.42
C LEU A 2 13.09 1.36 11.22
N ASP A 3 13.17 1.61 12.53
CA ASP A 3 12.01 1.55 13.43
C ASP A 3 10.98 2.62 13.10
N GLN A 4 11.37 3.89 12.97
CA GLN A 4 10.39 4.97 12.83
C GLN A 4 9.64 4.93 11.50
N ALA A 5 10.31 4.56 10.41
CA ALA A 5 9.66 4.31 9.12
C ALA A 5 8.76 3.06 9.18
N GLY A 6 9.21 2.00 9.86
CA GLY A 6 8.41 0.79 10.08
C GLY A 6 7.13 1.03 10.88
N TYR A 7 7.20 1.86 11.92
CA TYR A 7 6.03 2.28 12.71
C TYR A 7 5.06 3.12 11.87
N TYR A 8 5.57 4.06 11.08
CA TYR A 8 4.73 4.85 10.18
C TYR A 8 4.00 3.96 9.16
N PHE A 9 4.71 3.04 8.50
CA PHE A 9 4.10 2.13 7.52
C PHE A 9 3.09 1.17 8.15
N ARG A 10 3.35 0.70 9.39
CA ARG A 10 2.38 -0.10 10.13
C ARG A 10 1.11 0.68 10.40
N ASN A 11 1.21 1.93 10.85
CA ASN A 11 0.03 2.76 11.12
C ASN A 11 -0.77 3.03 9.84
N VAL A 12 -0.08 3.42 8.76
CA VAL A 12 -0.72 3.60 7.44
C VAL A 12 -1.43 2.32 7.02
N TRP A 13 -0.77 1.16 7.13
CA TRP A 13 -1.35 -0.13 6.78
C TRP A 13 -2.59 -0.49 7.61
N SER A 14 -2.53 -0.28 8.93
CA SER A 14 -3.64 -0.55 9.85
C SER A 14 -4.85 0.38 9.64
N ASP A 15 -4.62 1.62 9.19
CA ASP A 15 -5.68 2.58 8.87
C ASP A 15 -6.41 2.28 7.54
N LEU A 16 -5.89 1.37 6.72
CA LEU A 16 -6.53 0.96 5.47
C LEU A 16 -7.56 -0.14 5.73
N GLY A 17 -8.76 0.05 5.18
CA GLY A 17 -9.74 -1.05 5.11
C GLY A 17 -9.28 -2.16 4.15
N PRO A 18 -9.87 -3.38 4.24
CA PRO A 18 -9.43 -4.55 3.48
C PRO A 18 -9.37 -4.33 1.96
N ALA A 19 -10.33 -3.60 1.40
CA ALA A 19 -10.35 -3.28 -0.03
C ALA A 19 -9.19 -2.37 -0.46
N ALA A 20 -8.78 -1.44 0.40
CA ALA A 20 -7.65 -0.55 0.12
C ALA A 20 -6.31 -1.29 0.31
N GLN A 21 -6.21 -2.14 1.32
CA GLN A 21 -5.06 -3.04 1.53
C GLN A 21 -4.81 -3.93 0.30
N ALA A 22 -5.86 -4.53 -0.27
CA ALA A 22 -5.75 -5.35 -1.48
C ALA A 22 -5.18 -4.59 -2.69
N VAL A 23 -5.59 -3.33 -2.87
CA VAL A 23 -5.08 -2.45 -3.94
C VAL A 23 -3.61 -2.12 -3.71
N VAL A 24 -3.26 -1.73 -2.49
CA VAL A 24 -1.88 -1.38 -2.14
C VAL A 24 -0.94 -2.59 -2.28
N LEU A 25 -1.42 -3.79 -1.94
CA LEU A 25 -0.67 -5.04 -2.14
C LEU A 25 -0.48 -5.36 -3.63
N ALA A 26 -1.55 -5.29 -4.43
CA ALA A 26 -1.45 -5.52 -5.86
C ALA A 26 -0.45 -4.53 -6.51
N ALA A 27 -0.53 -3.25 -6.13
CA ALA A 27 0.42 -2.22 -6.55
C ALA A 27 1.86 -2.52 -6.10
N ALA A 28 2.06 -2.97 -4.85
CA ALA A 28 3.36 -3.37 -4.34
C ALA A 28 3.96 -4.57 -5.09
N GLN A 29 3.11 -5.47 -5.60
CA GLN A 29 3.54 -6.67 -6.32
C GLN A 29 3.65 -6.44 -7.84
N GLY A 30 3.31 -5.25 -8.33
CA GLY A 30 3.25 -4.97 -9.78
C GLY A 30 2.15 -5.78 -10.49
N GLN A 31 1.13 -6.21 -9.75
CA GLN A 31 -0.02 -6.95 -10.27
C GLN A 31 -1.11 -6.01 -10.75
N ALA A 32 -2.01 -6.55 -11.58
CA ALA A 32 -3.23 -5.85 -11.96
C ALA A 32 -4.02 -5.46 -10.70
N LEU A 33 -4.44 -4.20 -10.63
CA LEU A 33 -5.23 -3.73 -9.50
C LEU A 33 -6.58 -4.46 -9.47
N PRO A 34 -7.04 -4.91 -8.28
CA PRO A 34 -8.39 -5.41 -8.15
C PRO A 34 -9.39 -4.29 -8.48
N PRO A 35 -10.63 -4.62 -8.86
CA PRO A 35 -11.68 -3.62 -9.13
C PRO A 35 -11.88 -2.76 -7.88
N ALA A 36 -11.21 -1.62 -7.89
CA ALA A 36 -11.11 -0.73 -6.78
C ALA A 36 -12.14 0.36 -6.98
N GLY A 37 -13.34 0.14 -6.44
CA GLY A 37 -14.41 1.15 -6.44
C GLY A 37 -14.00 2.39 -5.63
N VAL A 38 -14.59 2.60 -4.46
CA VAL A 38 -14.34 3.78 -3.61
C VAL A 38 -12.91 3.87 -3.05
N SER A 39 -12.12 2.79 -3.13
CA SER A 39 -10.79 2.69 -2.50
C SER A 39 -9.69 3.43 -3.25
N LEU A 40 -9.67 3.39 -4.60
CA LEU A 40 -8.64 4.05 -5.42
C LEU A 40 -8.63 5.58 -5.23
N PRO A 41 -9.79 6.27 -5.28
CA PRO A 41 -9.85 7.70 -5.00
C PRO A 41 -9.38 8.05 -3.58
N ALA A 42 -9.70 7.22 -2.58
CA ALA A 42 -9.27 7.43 -1.20
C ALA A 42 -7.75 7.26 -1.04
N LEU A 43 -7.17 6.24 -1.69
CA LEU A 43 -5.72 6.00 -1.69
C LEU A 43 -4.95 7.11 -2.41
N ARG A 44 -5.48 7.64 -3.52
CA ARG A 44 -4.91 8.80 -4.23
C ARG A 44 -4.95 10.07 -3.37
N ARG A 45 -6.08 10.35 -2.69
CA ARG A 45 -6.16 11.48 -1.75
C ARG A 45 -5.13 11.40 -0.62
N ARG A 46 -4.80 10.19 -0.18
CA ARG A 46 -3.77 9.92 0.83
C ARG A 46 -2.35 9.83 0.26
N GLN A 47 -2.16 10.09 -1.04
CA GLN A 47 -0.86 10.00 -1.74
C GLN A 47 -0.17 8.63 -1.57
N ILE A 48 -0.97 7.55 -1.50
CA ILE A 48 -0.45 6.18 -1.41
C ILE A 48 -0.23 5.62 -2.81
N THR A 49 -1.18 5.85 -3.71
CA THR A 49 -1.15 5.40 -5.11
C THR A 49 -1.23 6.57 -6.08
N GLY A 50 -0.54 6.45 -7.22
CA GLY A 50 -0.57 7.41 -8.32
C GLY A 50 -1.77 7.21 -9.26
N ASP A 51 -1.74 7.94 -10.37
CA ASP A 51 -2.82 7.92 -11.35
C ASP A 51 -2.89 6.58 -12.10
N ASN A 52 -1.75 5.91 -12.30
CA ASN A 52 -1.68 4.62 -12.98
C ASN A 52 -1.81 3.43 -12.01
N GLY A 53 -2.09 3.70 -10.73
CA GLY A 53 -2.23 2.66 -9.71
C GLY A 53 -0.91 2.17 -9.12
N GLU A 54 0.20 2.80 -9.47
CA GLU A 54 1.52 2.58 -8.88
C GLU A 54 1.60 3.12 -7.44
N LEU A 55 2.44 2.54 -6.59
CA LEU A 55 2.73 3.12 -5.29
C LEU A 55 3.62 4.35 -5.42
N LEU A 56 3.20 5.46 -4.80
CA LEU A 56 4.00 6.70 -4.77
C LEU A 56 5.19 6.61 -3.81
N VAL A 57 5.17 5.64 -2.88
CA VAL A 57 6.23 5.41 -1.90
C VAL A 57 6.83 4.01 -2.14
N PRO A 58 7.88 3.87 -2.98
CA PRO A 58 8.46 2.56 -3.31
C PRO A 58 8.97 1.77 -2.10
N VAL A 59 9.47 2.48 -1.08
CA VAL A 59 9.94 1.86 0.18
C VAL A 59 8.80 1.26 1.00
N PHE A 60 7.57 1.77 0.87
CA PHE A 60 6.38 1.17 1.48
C PHE A 60 6.00 -0.14 0.78
N GLY A 61 6.06 -0.16 -0.55
CA GLY A 61 5.88 -1.40 -1.33
C GLY A 61 6.92 -2.46 -0.99
N ARG A 62 8.18 -2.06 -0.80
CA ARG A 62 9.24 -2.96 -0.33
C ARG A 62 8.94 -3.51 1.07
N TRP A 63 8.55 -2.66 2.01
CA TRP A 63 8.18 -3.04 3.37
C TRP A 63 7.04 -4.07 3.42
N LEU A 64 6.05 -3.92 2.54
CA LEU A 64 4.94 -4.89 2.40
C LEU A 64 5.43 -6.25 1.90
N ARG A 65 6.27 -6.26 0.86
CA ARG A 65 6.82 -7.51 0.30
C ARG A 65 7.69 -8.25 1.31
N GLU A 66 8.54 -7.54 2.05
CA GLU A 66 9.41 -8.15 3.07
C GLU A 66 8.60 -8.79 4.20
N ARG A 67 7.49 -8.17 4.64
CA ARG A 67 6.65 -8.68 5.73
C ARG A 67 5.63 -9.74 5.35
N GLN A 68 5.28 -9.86 4.07
CA GLN A 68 4.41 -10.95 3.59
C GLN A 68 5.16 -12.27 3.42
N ILE A 69 6.49 -12.25 3.32
CA ILE A 69 7.30 -13.47 3.28
C ILE A 69 7.33 -14.16 4.66
N ASP A 70 7.05 -13.39 5.73
CA ASP A 70 7.05 -13.87 7.12
C ASP A 70 5.67 -14.35 7.64
N ALA A 71 4.63 -14.35 6.79
CA ALA A 71 3.24 -14.65 7.18
C ALA A 71 2.75 -16.02 6.67
#